data_AF-A0A8S3FL52-F1
#
_entry.id   AF-A0A8S3FL52-F1
#
_cell.length_a   1.000
_cell.length_b   1.000
_cell.length_c   1.000
_cell.angle_alpha   90.00
_cell.angle_beta   90.00
_cell.angle_gamma   90.00
#
_symmetry.space_group_name_H-M   'P 1'
#
loop_
_entity.id
_entity.type
_entity.pdbx_description
1 polymer ?
#
loop_
_entity_poly.entity_id
_entity_poly.type
_entity_poly.pdbx_seq_one_letter_code
_entity_poly.pdbx_strand_id
1 'polypeptide(L)'
;PTDTTLYDFIRMIWQLRIQSIVMVTRLFEDGKHKCIQYWPDEGEKRINDFKIRIDSEEKYADYTIRKLIIYNQLEVFNLYH
;
A
#
# COMPACT_ATOMS: atom_id res chain seq x y z
N PRO A 1 -3.75 -8.43 -1.00
CA PRO A 1 -3.63 -9.03 0.36
C PRO A 1 -5.01 -9.28 0.97
N THR A 2 -5.12 -10.28 1.85
CA THR A 2 -6.26 -10.50 2.77
C THR A 2 -6.00 -9.80 4.10
N ASP A 3 -6.97 -9.77 5.02
CA ASP A 3 -6.81 -9.05 6.30
C ASP A 3 -5.72 -9.71 7.14
N THR A 4 -5.66 -11.03 7.07
CA THR A 4 -4.67 -11.86 7.76
C THR A 4 -3.26 -11.79 7.15
N THR A 5 -3.12 -11.38 5.88
CA THR A 5 -1.83 -11.32 5.17
C THR A 5 -1.34 -9.90 4.90
N LEU A 6 -2.07 -8.89 5.39
CA LEU A 6 -1.72 -7.49 5.19
C LEU A 6 -0.33 -7.16 5.77
N TYR A 7 -0.04 -7.67 6.97
CA TYR A 7 1.26 -7.48 7.60
C TYR A 7 2.39 -8.12 6.80
N ASP A 8 2.22 -9.37 6.38
CA ASP A 8 3.23 -10.09 5.59
C ASP A 8 3.50 -9.41 4.25
N PHE A 9 2.47 -8.84 3.62
CA PHE A 9 2.58 -8.10 2.37
C PHE A 9 3.45 -6.83 2.54
N ILE A 10 3.20 -6.02 3.57
CA ILE A 10 4.02 -4.84 3.86
C ILE A 10 5.44 -5.22 4.27
N ARG A 11 5.60 -6.27 5.08
CA ARG A 11 6.92 -6.77 5.48
C ARG A 11 7.73 -7.23 4.26
N MET A 12 7.10 -7.91 3.30
CA MET A 12 7.73 -8.34 2.05
C MET A 12 8.23 -7.14 1.24
N ILE A 13 7.39 -6.11 1.05
CA ILE A 13 7.76 -4.87 0.34
C ILE A 13 9.00 -4.26 0.97
N TRP A 14 9.00 -4.17 2.31
CA TRP A 14 10.09 -3.60 3.07
C TRP A 14 11.38 -4.41 2.93
N GLN A 15 11.33 -5.72 3.23
CA GLN A 15 12.49 -6.59 3.25
C GLN A 15 13.14 -6.75 1.87
N LEU A 16 12.32 -6.84 0.82
CA LEU A 16 12.80 -6.99 -0.56
C LEU A 16 13.10 -5.64 -1.24
N ARG A 17 12.90 -4.51 -0.54
CA ARG A 17 13.08 -3.15 -1.06
C ARG A 17 12.34 -2.95 -2.39
N ILE A 18 11.09 -3.41 -2.46
CA ILE A 18 10.24 -3.32 -3.66
C ILE A 18 9.97 -1.85 -3.97
N GLN A 19 10.41 -1.37 -5.14
CA GLN A 19 10.26 0.05 -5.50
C GLN A 19 8.90 0.39 -6.09
N SER A 20 8.19 -0.58 -6.66
CA SER A 20 6.90 -0.36 -7.32
C SER A 20 5.95 -1.56 -7.20
N ILE A 21 4.66 -1.29 -7.05
CA ILE A 21 3.60 -2.30 -7.02
C ILE A 21 2.52 -1.90 -8.01
N VAL A 22 2.18 -2.79 -8.94
CA VAL A 22 1.05 -2.57 -9.85
C VAL A 22 -0.16 -3.35 -9.34
N MET A 23 -1.26 -2.64 -9.05
CA MET A 23 -2.53 -3.26 -8.68
C MET A 23 -3.48 -3.30 -9.88
N VAL A 24 -3.73 -4.49 -10.41
CA VAL A 24 -4.53 -4.69 -11.65
C VAL A 24 -5.98 -5.08 -11.38
N THR A 25 -6.42 -5.12 -10.13
CA THR A 25 -7.78 -5.53 -9.73
C THR A 25 -8.43 -4.49 -8.84
N ARG A 26 -9.76 -4.33 -8.91
CA ARG A 26 -10.48 -3.46 -7.97
C ARG A 26 -10.49 -4.09 -6.55
N LEU A 27 -10.65 -3.25 -5.52
CA LEU A 27 -10.75 -3.71 -4.13
C LEU A 27 -11.99 -4.61 -3.92
N PHE A 28 -13.07 -4.28 -4.62
CA PHE A 28 -14.32 -5.03 -4.67
C PHE A 28 -14.65 -5.44 -6.10
N GLU A 29 -14.91 -6.73 -6.30
CA GLU A 29 -15.50 -7.26 -7.53
C GLU A 29 -16.57 -8.29 -7.16
N ASP A 30 -17.74 -8.20 -7.80
CA ASP A 30 -18.84 -9.17 -7.67
C ASP A 30 -19.27 -9.44 -6.21
N GLY A 31 -19.37 -8.38 -5.41
CA GLY A 31 -19.79 -8.46 -4.00
C GLY A 31 -18.76 -9.06 -3.05
N LYS A 32 -17.52 -9.32 -3.51
CA LYS A 32 -16.44 -9.88 -2.69
C LYS A 32 -15.24 -8.93 -2.62
N HIS A 33 -14.67 -8.80 -1.42
CA HIS A 33 -13.36 -8.16 -1.24
C HIS A 33 -12.28 -9.02 -1.90
N LYS A 34 -11.68 -8.53 -2.98
CA LYS A 34 -10.55 -9.20 -3.66
C LYS A 34 -9.22 -8.78 -3.06
N CYS A 35 -9.14 -7.56 -2.55
CA CYS A 35 -7.94 -7.03 -1.93
C CYS A 35 -8.33 -6.02 -0.86
N ILE A 36 -7.61 -6.05 0.26
CA ILE A 36 -7.67 -4.98 1.24
C ILE A 36 -6.72 -3.87 0.84
N GLN A 37 -7.19 -2.65 1.09
CA GLN A 37 -6.42 -1.46 0.89
C GLN A 37 -5.29 -1.38 1.92
N TYR A 38 -4.06 -1.44 1.43
CA TYR A 38 -2.86 -1.41 2.27
C TYR A 38 -2.26 0.00 2.45
N TRP A 39 -2.86 1.01 1.81
CA TRP A 39 -2.54 2.43 2.00
C TRP A 39 -3.70 3.16 2.72
N PRO A 40 -3.46 4.32 3.36
CA PRO A 40 -4.54 5.14 3.94
C PRO A 40 -5.34 5.87 2.86
N ASP A 41 -6.62 6.18 3.09
CA ASP A 41 -7.35 7.17 2.27
C ASP A 41 -6.90 8.61 2.60
N GLU A 42 -6.66 8.88 3.89
CA GLU A 42 -6.15 10.16 4.39
C GLU A 42 -5.17 9.93 5.56
N GLY A 43 -4.20 10.84 5.73
CA GLY A 43 -3.28 10.82 6.86
C GLY A 43 -2.28 9.66 6.84
N GLU A 44 -2.32 8.79 7.86
CA GLU A 44 -1.40 7.67 8.02
C GLU A 44 -2.13 6.38 8.42
N LYS A 45 -1.69 5.24 7.87
CA LYS A 45 -2.13 3.90 8.26
C LYS A 45 -1.01 3.20 9.01
N ARG A 46 -1.32 2.67 10.21
CA ARG A 46 -0.39 1.85 10.99
C ARG A 46 -0.72 0.38 10.80
N ILE A 47 0.29 -0.40 10.45
CA ILE A 47 0.20 -1.85 10.27
C ILE A 47 1.37 -2.44 11.07
N ASN A 48 1.08 -2.85 12.30
CA ASN A 48 2.06 -3.29 13.30
C ASN A 48 3.19 -2.25 13.48
N ASP A 49 4.44 -2.62 13.16
CA ASP A 49 5.63 -1.78 13.26
C ASP A 49 5.83 -0.84 12.06
N PHE A 50 4.98 -0.94 11.04
CA PHE A 50 5.03 -0.07 9.87
C PHE A 50 4.01 1.06 9.95
N LYS A 51 4.43 2.23 9.48
CA LYS A 51 3.55 3.37 9.22
C LYS A 51 3.60 3.70 7.74
N ILE A 52 2.44 3.89 7.12
CA ILE A 52 2.31 4.17 5.69
C ILE A 52 1.59 5.50 5.51
N ARG A 53 2.15 6.39 4.69
CA ARG A 53 1.55 7.67 4.30
C ARG A 53 1.52 7.80 2.78
N ILE A 54 0.54 8.55 2.28
CA ILE A 54 0.55 9.04 0.90
C ILE A 54 1.34 10.36 0.87
N ASP A 55 2.33 10.42 -0.01
CA ASP A 55 3.08 11.64 -0.35
C ASP A 55 2.37 12.40 -1.48
N SER A 56 2.00 11.68 -2.54
CA SER A 56 1.22 12.20 -3.65
C SER A 56 0.27 11.15 -4.24
N GLU A 57 -0.84 11.61 -4.81
CA GLU A 57 -1.80 10.80 -5.55
C GLU A 57 -2.17 11.53 -6.84
N GLU A 58 -2.02 10.84 -7.98
CA GLU A 58 -2.39 11.34 -9.30
C GLU A 58 -3.45 10.41 -9.91
N LYS A 59 -4.63 10.96 -10.20
CA LYS A 59 -5.74 10.22 -10.80
C LYS A 59 -5.80 10.46 -12.30
N TYR A 60 -5.75 9.37 -13.05
CA TYR A 60 -5.97 9.32 -14.48
C TYR A 60 -7.33 8.66 -14.76
N ALA A 61 -7.75 8.66 -16.03
CA ALA A 61 -9.05 8.08 -16.42
C ALA A 61 -9.15 6.59 -16.06
N ASP A 62 -8.05 5.85 -16.26
CA ASP A 62 -8.05 4.39 -16.15
C ASP A 62 -7.24 3.84 -14.97
N TYR A 63 -6.43 4.68 -14.30
CA TYR A 63 -5.57 4.25 -13.20
C TYR A 63 -5.27 5.40 -12.23
N THR A 64 -4.69 5.05 -11.08
CA THR A 64 -4.19 6.01 -10.10
C THR A 64 -2.75 5.67 -9.77
N ILE A 65 -1.88 6.68 -9.76
CA ILE A 65 -0.51 6.55 -9.27
C ILE A 65 -0.45 7.14 -7.87
N ARG A 66 0.15 6.42 -6.92
CA ARG A 66 0.40 6.89 -5.56
C ARG A 66 1.88 6.76 -5.23
N LYS A 67 2.44 7.82 -4.68
CA LYS A 67 3.73 7.75 -4.00
C LYS A 67 3.48 7.54 -2.52
N LEU A 68 3.88 6.38 -2.02
CA LEU A 68 3.74 5.96 -0.64
C LEU A 68 5.07 6.09 0.09
N ILE A 69 5.00 6.53 1.35
CA ILE A 69 6.15 6.53 2.26
C ILE A 69 5.88 5.51 3.36
N ILE A 70 6.74 4.51 3.45
CA ILE A 70 6.73 3.49 4.50
C ILE A 70 7.81 3.84 5.51
N TYR A 71 7.43 3.88 6.78
CA TYR A 71 8.35 4.09 7.90
C TYR A 71 8.43 2.79 8.72
N ASN A 72 9.65 2.40 9.06
CA ASN A 72 9.93 1.55 10.21
C ASN A 72 10.57 2.44 11.31
N GLN A 73 10.72 1.96 12.53
CA GLN A 73 11.23 2.70 13.70
C GLN A 73 12.56 3.44 13.46
N LEU A 74 13.36 3.03 12.46
CA LEU A 74 14.70 3.58 12.19
C LEU A 74 14.91 4.06 10.74
N GLU A 75 13.98 3.78 9.82
CA GLU A 75 14.22 3.96 8.38
C GLU A 75 12.96 4.42 7.63
N VAL A 76 13.17 5.09 6.49
CA VAL A 76 12.12 5.57 5.59
C VAL A 76 12.35 4.98 4.19
N PHE A 77 11.28 4.46 3.57
CA PHE A 77 11.30 3.83 2.26
C PHE A 77 10.19 4.39 1.37
N ASN A 78 10.54 4.81 0.15
CA ASN A 78 9.58 5.29 -0.85
C ASN A 78 9.13 4.14 -1.74
N LEU A 79 7.83 4.03 -1.94
CA LEU A 79 7.18 3.01 -2.74
C LEU A 79 6.23 3.67 -3.74
N TYR A 80 6.29 3.27 -5.00
CA TYR A 80 5.32 3.68 -6.02
C TYR A 80 4.24 2.61 -6.16
N HIS A 81 2.98 3.04 -6.23
CA HIS A 81 1.82 2.19 -6.47
C HIS A 81 1.06 2.70 -7.70
#